data_AF-A0A644Y1T6-F1
#
_entry.id   AF-A0A644Y1T6-F1
#
_cell.length_a   1.000
_cell.length_b   1.000
_cell.length_c   1.000
_cell.angle_alpha   90.00
_cell.angle_beta   90.00
_cell.angle_gamma   90.00
#
_symmetry.space_group_name_H-M   'P 1'
#
loop_
_entity.id
_entity.type
_entity.pdbx_description
1 polymer ?
#
loop_
_entity_poly.entity_id
_entity_poly.type
_entity_poly.pdbx_seq_one_letter_code
_entity_poly.pdbx_strand_id
1 'polypeptide(L)'
;MHDIGNLVNRHDHAQTGAVMAFRILDKMGMDPSDIAVVITAIGHHDDSTAFPVNAVAAALILADKTDVRRSRVRNMETINFDIHDRVNYAVEHSQVDLDSVEKTITLTLTINSEVSAVMDYFEIFLGRMLLCRKAAEFLELRFRLMINGLALL
;
A
#
# COMPACT_ATOMS: atom_id res chain seq x y z
N MET A 1 -4.08 7.82 -9.16
CA MET A 1 -5.16 8.75 -8.76
C MET A 1 -5.57 8.56 -7.31
N HIS A 2 -5.33 7.40 -6.69
CA HIS A 2 -5.85 7.09 -5.35
C HIS A 2 -5.46 8.11 -4.29
N ASP A 3 -4.23 8.63 -4.35
CA ASP A 3 -3.73 9.66 -3.45
C ASP A 3 -4.10 11.11 -3.82
N ILE A 4 -4.92 11.36 -4.85
CA ILE A 4 -5.20 12.74 -5.33
C ILE A 4 -5.85 13.64 -4.26
N GLY A 5 -6.58 13.03 -3.31
CA GLY A 5 -7.20 13.74 -2.19
C GLY A 5 -6.19 14.40 -1.24
N ASN A 6 -4.92 13.95 -1.24
CA ASN A 6 -3.85 14.59 -0.44
C ASN A 6 -3.63 16.06 -0.83
N LEU A 7 -4.05 16.48 -2.03
CA LEU A 7 -4.07 17.90 -2.42
C LEU A 7 -4.99 18.74 -1.53
N VAL A 8 -6.08 18.15 -1.03
CA VAL A 8 -7.07 18.79 -0.16
C VAL A 8 -6.66 18.67 1.29
N ASN A 9 -6.46 17.44 1.77
CA ASN A 9 -6.00 17.13 3.13
C ASN A 9 -5.46 15.69 3.17
N ARG A 10 -4.55 15.38 4.10
CA ARG A 10 -4.14 14.00 4.38
C ARG A 10 -5.24 13.22 5.12
N HIS A 11 -6.01 13.90 5.97
CA HIS A 11 -7.14 13.30 6.66
C HIS A 11 -8.28 13.03 5.66
N ASP A 12 -8.80 11.80 5.62
CA ASP A 12 -9.83 11.34 4.70
C ASP A 12 -9.50 11.58 3.20
N HIS A 13 -8.20 11.46 2.85
CA HIS A 13 -7.75 11.69 1.47
C HIS A 13 -8.33 10.65 0.49
N ALA A 14 -8.64 9.44 0.95
CA ALA A 14 -9.29 8.42 0.13
C ALA A 14 -10.71 8.85 -0.30
N GLN A 15 -11.52 9.36 0.63
CA GLN A 15 -12.91 9.76 0.36
C GLN A 15 -12.96 11.02 -0.50
N THR A 16 -12.16 12.03 -0.16
CA THR A 16 -12.06 13.25 -0.98
C THR A 16 -11.51 12.93 -2.37
N GLY A 17 -10.49 12.08 -2.46
CA GLY A 17 -9.91 11.60 -3.71
C GLY A 17 -10.91 10.85 -4.58
N ALA A 18 -11.76 10.00 -3.99
CA ALA A 18 -12.82 9.28 -4.70
C ALA A 18 -13.84 10.24 -5.34
N VAL A 19 -14.28 11.27 -4.62
CA VAL A 19 -15.20 12.30 -5.14
C VAL A 19 -14.55 13.14 -6.25
N MET A 20 -13.27 13.50 -6.09
CA MET A 20 -12.51 14.20 -7.14
C MET A 20 -12.36 13.33 -8.40
N ALA A 21 -12.00 12.05 -8.23
CA ALA A 21 -11.86 11.10 -9.32
C ALA A 21 -13.19 10.89 -10.06
N PHE A 22 -14.31 10.74 -9.33
CA PHE A 22 -15.65 10.68 -9.91
C PHE A 22 -15.86 11.83 -10.89
N ARG A 23 -15.63 13.07 -10.43
CA ARG A 23 -15.90 14.26 -11.25
C ARG A 23 -14.98 14.39 -12.46
N ILE A 24 -13.72 13.98 -12.34
CA ILE A 24 -12.76 14.02 -13.45
C ILE A 24 -13.15 12.97 -14.49
N LEU A 25 -13.38 11.73 -14.08
CA LEU A 25 -13.68 10.61 -14.98
C LEU A 25 -15.04 10.78 -15.67
N ASP A 26 -16.04 11.27 -14.96
CA ASP A 26 -17.35 11.67 -15.50
C ASP A 26 -17.19 12.68 -16.64
N LYS A 27 -16.42 13.75 -16.42
CA LYS A 27 -16.14 14.76 -17.46
C LYS A 27 -15.34 14.24 -18.64
N MET A 28 -14.54 13.18 -18.45
CA MET A 28 -13.80 12.52 -19.52
C MET A 28 -14.66 11.52 -20.30
N GLY A 29 -15.92 11.33 -19.92
CA GLY A 29 -16.86 10.43 -20.61
C GLY A 29 -16.61 8.95 -20.33
N MET A 30 -15.97 8.62 -19.19
CA MET A 30 -15.86 7.22 -18.75
C MET A 30 -17.24 6.64 -18.42
N ASP A 31 -17.45 5.35 -18.70
CA ASP A 31 -18.72 4.70 -18.41
C ASP A 31 -19.02 4.73 -16.89
N PRO A 32 -20.28 4.99 -16.46
CA PRO A 32 -20.63 5.05 -15.05
C PRO A 32 -20.25 3.80 -14.25
N SER A 33 -20.31 2.60 -14.86
CA SER A 33 -19.95 1.35 -14.18
C SER A 33 -18.44 1.27 -13.91
N ASP A 34 -17.61 1.71 -14.84
CA ASP A 34 -16.15 1.80 -14.66
C ASP A 34 -15.77 2.87 -13.64
N ILE A 35 -16.45 4.02 -13.66
CA ILE A 35 -16.27 5.06 -12.65
C ILE A 35 -16.54 4.49 -11.26
N ALA A 36 -17.66 3.76 -11.08
CA ALA A 36 -18.01 3.15 -9.81
C ALA A 36 -16.89 2.22 -9.30
N VAL A 37 -16.32 1.37 -10.17
CA VAL A 37 -15.20 0.50 -9.82
C VAL A 37 -13.99 1.31 -9.33
N VAL A 38 -13.60 2.35 -10.06
CA VAL A 38 -12.43 3.18 -9.72
C VAL A 38 -12.63 3.91 -8.39
N ILE A 39 -13.75 4.62 -8.22
CA ILE A 39 -13.97 5.44 -7.01
C ILE A 39 -14.18 4.56 -5.77
N THR A 40 -14.77 3.36 -5.93
CA THR A 40 -14.87 2.38 -4.85
C THR A 40 -13.50 1.89 -4.41
N ALA A 41 -12.59 1.59 -5.36
CA ALA A 41 -11.22 1.21 -5.02
C ALA A 41 -10.48 2.35 -4.32
N ILE A 42 -10.58 3.58 -4.84
CA ILE A 42 -9.98 4.76 -4.20
C ILE A 42 -10.56 5.00 -2.81
N GLY A 43 -11.88 4.88 -2.60
CA GLY A 43 -12.48 5.13 -1.29
C GLY A 43 -12.09 4.13 -0.19
N HIS A 44 -11.60 2.93 -0.56
CA HIS A 44 -11.30 1.84 0.37
C HIS A 44 -9.80 1.49 0.44
N HIS A 45 -8.89 2.36 -0.02
CA HIS A 45 -7.46 2.02 -0.02
C HIS A 45 -6.69 2.51 1.23
N ASP A 46 -7.23 3.47 1.99
CA ASP A 46 -6.48 4.12 3.09
C ASP A 46 -6.64 3.41 4.46
N ASP A 47 -5.58 3.41 5.25
CA ASP A 47 -5.28 2.43 6.30
C ASP A 47 -6.43 2.21 7.31
N SER A 48 -7.08 3.28 7.78
CA SER A 48 -8.10 3.19 8.84
C SER A 48 -9.43 2.58 8.39
N THR A 49 -9.75 2.69 7.10
CA THR A 49 -11.03 2.24 6.51
C THR A 49 -10.85 1.25 5.36
N ALA A 50 -9.61 0.82 5.12
CA ALA A 50 -9.28 -0.02 3.99
C ALA A 50 -9.94 -1.38 4.05
N PHE A 51 -10.58 -1.78 2.95
CA PHE A 51 -11.22 -3.08 2.84
C PHE A 51 -11.32 -3.53 1.36
N PRO A 52 -10.91 -4.75 1.02
CA PRO A 52 -10.99 -5.27 -0.34
C PRO A 52 -12.45 -5.63 -0.70
N VAL A 53 -13.25 -4.65 -1.11
CA VAL A 53 -14.66 -4.85 -1.48
C VAL A 53 -14.87 -5.43 -2.88
N ASN A 54 -13.85 -5.34 -3.74
CA ASN A 54 -13.84 -5.91 -5.08
C ASN A 54 -12.38 -6.18 -5.53
N ALA A 55 -12.21 -6.85 -6.67
CA ALA A 55 -10.88 -7.26 -7.15
C ALA A 55 -9.94 -6.06 -7.41
N VAL A 56 -10.47 -4.93 -7.89
CA VAL A 56 -9.67 -3.72 -8.17
C VAL A 56 -9.24 -3.05 -6.87
N ALA A 57 -10.12 -2.98 -5.86
CA ALA A 57 -9.80 -2.48 -4.54
C ALA A 57 -8.74 -3.36 -3.86
N ALA A 58 -8.87 -4.68 -3.95
CA ALA A 58 -7.88 -5.62 -3.42
C ALA A 58 -6.50 -5.44 -4.10
N ALA A 59 -6.46 -5.35 -5.43
CA ALA A 59 -5.24 -5.10 -6.17
C ALA A 59 -4.60 -3.75 -5.82
N LEU A 60 -5.41 -2.70 -5.66
CA LEU A 60 -4.94 -1.37 -5.25
C LEU A 60 -4.35 -1.38 -3.84
N ILE A 61 -5.02 -2.03 -2.87
CA ILE A 61 -4.51 -2.19 -1.51
C ILE A 61 -3.16 -2.91 -1.52
N LEU A 62 -3.04 -4.02 -2.26
CA LEU A 62 -1.76 -4.72 -2.38
C LEU A 62 -0.69 -3.80 -2.94
N ALA A 63 -0.92 -3.18 -4.10
CA ALA A 63 0.05 -2.30 -4.76
C ALA A 63 0.49 -1.13 -3.86
N ASP A 64 -0.44 -0.48 -3.17
CA ASP A 64 -0.15 0.67 -2.31
C ASP A 64 0.59 0.26 -1.03
N LYS A 65 0.10 -0.78 -0.34
CA LYS A 65 0.61 -1.16 0.99
C LYS A 65 1.93 -1.93 0.92
N THR A 66 2.24 -2.56 -0.21
CA THR A 66 3.56 -3.14 -0.44
C THR A 66 4.62 -2.13 -0.88
N ASP A 67 4.26 -0.87 -1.18
CA ASP A 67 5.22 0.17 -1.61
C ASP A 67 6.02 0.75 -0.44
N VAL A 68 6.89 -0.09 0.14
CA VAL A 68 7.89 0.27 1.15
C VAL A 68 9.26 0.22 0.51
N ARG A 69 9.92 1.38 0.36
CA ARG A 69 11.24 1.48 -0.28
C ARG A 69 11.95 2.79 0.05
N ARG A 70 13.29 2.72 0.10
CA ARG A 70 14.16 3.87 0.40
C ARG A 70 13.95 5.09 -0.49
N SER A 71 13.64 4.89 -1.77
CA SER A 71 13.45 5.97 -2.73
C SER A 71 12.20 6.85 -2.45
N ARG A 72 11.32 6.46 -1.51
CA ARG A 72 10.23 7.34 -1.06
C ARG A 72 10.73 8.48 -0.17
N VAL A 73 11.88 8.32 0.47
CA VAL A 73 12.47 9.31 1.38
C VAL A 73 13.21 10.35 0.57
N ARG A 74 12.68 11.57 0.54
CA ARG A 74 13.24 12.68 -0.27
C ARG A 74 14.15 13.60 0.53
N ASN A 75 13.90 13.75 1.83
CA ASN A 75 14.71 14.57 2.71
C ASN A 75 15.49 13.68 3.67
N MET A 76 16.82 13.72 3.59
CA MET A 76 17.67 12.91 4.47
C MET A 76 17.72 13.47 5.90
N GLU A 77 17.37 14.76 6.09
CA GLU A 77 17.37 15.41 7.40
C GLU A 77 16.22 14.89 8.30
N THR A 78 15.14 14.36 7.72
CA THR A 78 13.98 13.85 8.47
C THR A 78 14.14 12.41 8.95
N ILE A 79 15.13 11.66 8.42
CA ILE A 79 15.40 10.25 8.77
C ILE A 79 15.57 10.06 10.27
N ASN A 80 16.18 11.03 10.96
CA ASN A 80 16.42 10.91 12.40
C ASN A 80 15.18 11.18 13.25
N PHE A 81 14.16 11.85 12.70
CA PHE A 81 13.02 12.37 13.47
C PHE A 81 11.68 11.71 13.13
N ASP A 82 11.53 11.16 11.92
CA ASP A 82 10.33 10.44 11.50
C ASP A 82 10.65 8.95 11.33
N ILE A 83 10.01 8.11 12.16
CA ILE A 83 10.16 6.66 12.11
C ILE A 83 9.68 6.06 10.77
N HIS A 84 8.69 6.66 10.12
CA HIS A 84 8.24 6.21 8.80
C HIS A 84 9.33 6.42 7.74
N ASP A 85 9.96 7.60 7.74
CA ASP A 85 11.07 7.89 6.82
C ASP A 85 12.29 7.03 7.16
N ARG A 86 12.59 6.83 8.45
CA ARG A 86 13.70 5.97 8.87
C ARG A 86 13.54 4.53 8.40
N VAL A 87 12.38 3.93 8.63
CA VAL A 87 12.08 2.55 8.21
C VAL A 87 12.10 2.44 6.69
N ASN A 88 11.47 3.36 5.96
CA ASN A 88 11.54 3.37 4.49
C ASN A 88 13.00 3.46 4.02
N TYR A 89 13.79 4.35 4.61
CA TYR A 89 15.18 4.54 4.25
C TYR A 89 16.04 3.29 4.51
N ALA A 90 15.75 2.55 5.58
CA ALA A 90 16.44 1.31 5.92
C ALA A 90 16.16 0.17 4.92
N VAL A 91 15.10 0.24 4.12
CA VAL A 91 14.74 -0.79 3.13
C VAL A 91 15.58 -0.62 1.87
N GLU A 92 16.69 -1.34 1.80
CA GLU A 92 17.66 -1.30 0.69
C GLU A 92 17.17 -2.05 -0.56
N HIS A 93 16.42 -3.14 -0.36
CA HIS A 93 15.74 -3.87 -1.44
C HIS A 93 14.28 -4.11 -1.08
N SER A 94 13.41 -3.98 -2.07
CA SER A 94 11.98 -4.22 -1.94
C SER A 94 11.44 -4.78 -3.25
N GLN A 95 10.80 -5.95 -3.17
CA GLN A 95 10.31 -6.67 -4.32
C GLN A 95 8.98 -7.34 -4.00
N VAL A 96 8.05 -7.30 -4.95
CA VAL A 96 6.76 -7.98 -4.87
C VAL A 96 6.66 -8.95 -6.03
N ASP A 97 6.48 -10.23 -5.73
CA ASP A 97 6.36 -11.29 -6.71
C ASP A 97 4.98 -11.96 -6.60
N LEU A 98 4.32 -12.15 -7.74
CA LEU A 98 3.09 -12.93 -7.86
C LEU A 98 3.40 -14.28 -8.49
N ASP A 99 3.14 -15.34 -7.74
CA ASP A 99 3.12 -16.71 -8.25
C ASP A 99 1.66 -17.17 -8.38
N SER A 100 1.20 -17.29 -9.63
CA SER A 100 -0.16 -17.71 -9.94
C SER A 100 -0.39 -19.21 -9.79
N VAL A 101 0.67 -20.02 -9.83
CA VAL A 101 0.60 -21.48 -9.68
C VAL A 101 0.48 -21.82 -8.19
N GLU A 102 1.36 -21.27 -7.37
CA GLU A 102 1.34 -21.46 -5.91
C GLU A 102 0.31 -20.58 -5.18
N LYS A 103 -0.36 -19.71 -5.93
CA LYS A 103 -1.36 -18.74 -5.47
C LYS A 103 -0.80 -17.86 -4.33
N THR A 104 0.35 -17.23 -4.56
CA THR A 104 1.02 -16.40 -3.55
C THR A 104 1.44 -15.05 -4.09
N ILE A 105 1.28 -14.01 -3.27
CA ILE A 105 1.96 -12.71 -3.44
C ILE A 105 2.98 -12.59 -2.32
N THR A 106 4.26 -12.45 -2.67
CA THR A 106 5.35 -12.37 -1.70
C THR A 106 5.97 -10.97 -1.74
N LEU A 107 5.96 -10.27 -0.61
CA LEU A 107 6.75 -9.07 -0.40
C LEU A 107 8.09 -9.46 0.24
N THR A 108 9.19 -9.20 -0.46
CA THR A 108 10.56 -9.44 0.02
C THR A 108 11.25 -8.12 0.28
N LEU A 109 11.74 -7.93 1.51
CA LEU A 109 12.45 -6.75 1.96
C LEU A 109 13.85 -7.12 2.46
N THR A 110 14.83 -6.28 2.11
CA THR A 110 16.14 -6.25 2.77
C THR A 110 16.23 -4.97 3.58
N ILE A 111 16.30 -5.10 4.91
CA ILE A 111 16.34 -3.98 5.86
C ILE A 111 17.73 -3.90 6.47
N ASN A 112 18.37 -2.74 6.33
CA ASN A 112 19.62 -2.41 6.99
C ASN A 112 19.37 -2.17 8.49
N SER A 113 19.74 -3.16 9.31
CA SER A 113 19.55 -3.13 10.76
C SER A 113 20.43 -2.12 11.51
N GLU A 114 21.44 -1.54 10.86
CA GLU A 114 22.23 -0.44 11.44
C GLU A 114 21.45 0.89 11.40
N VAL A 115 20.48 1.01 10.48
CA VAL A 115 19.62 2.20 10.32
C VAL A 115 18.33 2.09 11.13
N SER A 116 17.67 0.92 11.08
CA SER A 116 16.41 0.68 11.79
C SER A 116 16.23 -0.80 12.09
N ALA A 117 15.72 -1.11 13.29
CA ALA A 117 15.42 -2.48 13.68
C ALA A 117 14.22 -3.01 12.89
N VAL A 118 14.16 -4.33 12.68
CA VAL A 118 12.99 -4.98 12.08
C VAL A 118 11.71 -4.75 12.91
N MET A 119 11.84 -4.56 14.22
CA MET A 119 10.69 -4.23 15.07
C MET A 119 10.07 -2.87 14.75
N ASP A 120 10.87 -1.85 14.40
CA ASP A 120 10.37 -0.54 13.96
C ASP A 120 9.50 -0.69 12.69
N TYR A 121 9.89 -1.60 11.79
CA TYR A 121 9.07 -1.90 10.61
C TYR A 121 7.70 -2.43 11.02
N PHE A 122 7.63 -3.35 11.97
CA PHE A 122 6.34 -3.87 12.44
C PHE A 122 5.51 -2.83 13.20
N GLU A 123 6.14 -1.96 13.99
CA GLU A 123 5.44 -0.88 14.68
C GLU A 123 4.64 0.01 13.70
N ILE A 124 5.19 0.23 12.51
CA ILE A 124 4.63 1.14 11.52
C ILE A 124 3.79 0.44 10.44
N PHE A 125 4.23 -0.72 9.96
CA PHE A 125 3.69 -1.36 8.77
C PHE A 125 2.86 -2.62 9.06
N LEU A 126 2.77 -3.10 10.30
CA LEU A 126 2.02 -4.33 10.60
C LEU A 126 0.55 -4.22 10.16
N GLY A 127 -0.11 -3.09 10.43
CA GLY A 127 -1.49 -2.86 9.99
C GLY A 127 -1.63 -2.98 8.47
N ARG A 128 -0.65 -2.44 7.72
CA ARG A 128 -0.60 -2.50 6.26
C ARG A 128 -0.39 -3.93 5.75
N MET A 129 0.46 -4.72 6.41
CA MET A 129 0.68 -6.13 6.05
C MET A 129 -0.56 -6.99 6.30
N LEU A 130 -1.32 -6.69 7.36
CA LEU A 130 -2.62 -7.32 7.60
C LEU A 130 -3.64 -6.97 6.49
N LEU A 131 -3.62 -5.75 5.97
CA LEU A 131 -4.43 -5.35 4.82
C LEU A 131 -3.99 -6.08 3.55
N CYS A 132 -2.68 -6.21 3.28
CA CYS A 132 -2.17 -7.01 2.17
C CYS A 132 -2.65 -8.46 2.25
N ARG A 133 -2.61 -9.07 3.44
CA ARG A 133 -3.14 -10.43 3.65
C ARG A 133 -4.63 -10.52 3.30
N LYS A 134 -5.47 -9.64 3.84
CA LYS A 134 -6.92 -9.63 3.54
C LYS A 134 -7.20 -9.43 2.05
N ALA A 135 -6.44 -8.54 1.40
CA ALA A 135 -6.58 -8.27 -0.03
C ALA A 135 -6.13 -9.46 -0.89
N ALA A 136 -5.04 -10.14 -0.53
CA ALA A 136 -4.63 -11.38 -1.19
C ALA A 136 -5.70 -12.48 -1.01
N GLU A 137 -6.22 -12.67 0.20
CA GLU A 137 -7.28 -13.64 0.50
C GLU A 137 -8.54 -13.39 -0.34
N PHE A 138 -8.94 -12.12 -0.52
CA PHE A 138 -10.06 -11.75 -1.41
C PHE A 138 -9.84 -12.21 -2.86
N LEU A 139 -8.59 -12.19 -3.33
CA LEU A 139 -8.21 -12.64 -4.66
C LEU A 139 -7.92 -14.14 -4.73
N GLU A 140 -8.25 -14.91 -3.68
CA GLU A 140 -7.93 -16.33 -3.53
C GLU A 140 -6.42 -16.64 -3.56
N LEU A 141 -5.61 -15.68 -3.09
CA LEU A 141 -4.15 -15.77 -2.97
C LEU A 141 -3.74 -15.76 -1.49
N ARG A 142 -2.51 -16.18 -1.23
CA ARG A 142 -1.85 -16.05 0.08
C ARG A 142 -0.82 -14.93 0.03
N PHE A 143 -0.86 -14.02 0.99
CA PHE A 143 0.19 -13.03 1.15
C PHE A 143 1.34 -13.61 1.98
N ARG A 144 2.59 -13.36 1.56
CA ARG A 144 3.80 -13.73 2.30
C ARG A 144 4.69 -12.52 2.52
N LEU A 145 5.31 -12.44 3.70
CA LEU A 145 6.30 -11.41 4.02
C LEU A 145 7.64 -12.05 4.34
N MET A 146 8.65 -11.69 3.55
CA MET A 146 10.04 -12.08 3.73
C MET A 146 10.86 -10.85 4.12
N ILE A 147 11.58 -10.88 5.24
CA ILE A 147 12.51 -9.82 5.64
C ILE A 147 13.86 -10.42 5.95
N ASN A 148 14.93 -9.93 5.30
CA ASN A 148 16.31 -10.40 5.50
C ASN A 148 16.44 -11.93 5.38
N GLY A 149 15.70 -12.54 4.45
CA GLY A 149 15.70 -13.98 4.19
C GLY A 149 14.83 -14.82 5.13
N LEU A 150 14.16 -14.21 6.12
CA LEU A 150 13.26 -14.90 7.04
C LEU A 150 11.80 -14.75 6.60
N ALA A 151 11.07 -15.87 6.59
CA ALA A 151 9.62 -15.88 6.40
C ALA A 151 8.91 -15.53 7.71
N LEU A 152 8.07 -14.49 7.68
CA LEU A 152 7.41 -13.96 8.88
C LEU A 152 5.88 -14.11 8.84
N LEU A 153 5.31 -14.09 7.64
CA LEU A 153 3.87 -14.22 7.38
C LEU A 153 3.63 -15.02 6.11
#